data_AF-A0A522RIB3-F1
#
_entry.id   AF-A0A522RIB3-F1
#
_cell.length_a   1.000
_cell.length_b   1.000
_cell.length_c   1.000
_cell.angle_alpha   90.00
_cell.angle_beta   90.00
_cell.angle_gamma   90.00
#
_symmetry.space_group_name_H-M   'P 1'
#
loop_
_entity.id
_entity.type
_entity.pdbx_description
1 polymer ?
#
loop_
_entity_poly.entity_id
_entity_poly.type
_entity_poly.pdbx_seq_one_letter_code
_entity_poly.pdbx_strand_id
1 'polypeptide(L)'
;MASLKTIYRFVKTSLPAGRFDKAIEVITKNKKTMGIREIVLERAKKEGREEGLEKGILKGKAEVVSNLVLKMCMTDTQAADIAEVSVDFVKKVRRKLKK
;
A
#
# COMPACT_ATOMS: atom_id res chain seq x y z
N MET A 1 29.03 -34.13 -41.13
CA MET A 1 28.32 -32.92 -40.65
C MET A 1 27.32 -33.33 -39.59
N ALA A 2 27.50 -32.91 -38.33
CA ALA A 2 26.55 -33.25 -37.26
C ALA A 2 25.21 -32.54 -37.51
N SER A 3 24.10 -33.26 -37.38
CA SER A 3 22.77 -32.67 -37.58
C SER A 3 22.52 -31.53 -36.59
N LEU A 4 21.84 -30.46 -37.01
CA LEU A 4 21.39 -29.35 -36.16
C LEU A 4 20.67 -29.83 -34.89
N LYS A 5 20.00 -31.00 -34.96
CA LYS A 5 19.34 -31.67 -33.84
C LYS A 5 20.33 -32.14 -32.76
N THR A 6 21.52 -32.59 -33.17
CA THR A 6 22.60 -33.00 -32.25
C THR A 6 23.19 -31.80 -31.53
N ILE A 7 23.39 -30.68 -32.23
CA ILE A 7 23.91 -29.42 -31.65
C ILE A 7 22.90 -28.84 -30.65
N TYR A 8 21.61 -28.78 -31.01
CA TYR A 8 20.57 -28.30 -30.10
C TYR A 8 20.46 -29.14 -28.82
N ARG A 9 20.56 -30.47 -28.95
CA ARG A 9 20.54 -31.38 -27.80
C ARG A 9 21.78 -31.18 -26.91
N PHE A 10 22.96 -30.99 -27.51
CA PHE A 10 24.21 -30.73 -26.79
C PHE A 10 24.16 -29.41 -25.99
N VAL A 11 23.70 -28.32 -26.61
CA VAL A 11 23.56 -27.00 -25.94
C VAL A 11 22.58 -27.07 -24.76
N LYS A 12 21.47 -27.81 -24.91
CA LYS A 12 20.49 -28.00 -23.84
C LYS A 12 21.06 -28.82 -22.65
N THR A 13 21.95 -29.77 -22.90
CA THR A 13 22.67 -30.51 -21.84
C THR A 13 23.88 -29.76 -21.29
N SER A 14 24.49 -28.84 -22.05
CA SER A 14 25.72 -28.13 -21.65
C SER A 14 25.46 -26.85 -20.85
N LEU A 15 24.21 -26.39 -20.76
CA LEU A 15 23.78 -25.31 -19.89
C LEU A 15 23.28 -25.91 -18.57
N PRO A 16 24.14 -26.04 -17.54
CA PRO A 16 23.69 -26.52 -16.24
C PRO A 16 22.72 -25.50 -15.64
N ALA A 17 21.44 -25.86 -15.61
CA ALA A 17 20.36 -25.03 -15.06
C ALA A 17 20.73 -24.42 -13.68
N GLY A 18 21.48 -25.16 -12.86
CA GLY A 18 21.91 -24.73 -11.54
C GLY A 18 23.04 -23.69 -11.45
N ARG A 19 23.74 -23.32 -12.54
CA ARG A 19 24.71 -22.21 -12.49
C ARG A 19 24.03 -20.85 -12.48
N PHE A 20 22.91 -20.72 -13.20
CA PHE A 20 22.11 -19.50 -13.21
C PHE A 20 21.42 -19.29 -11.88
N ASP A 21 20.80 -20.32 -11.31
CA ASP A 21 20.12 -20.23 -10.02
C ASP A 21 21.09 -19.82 -8.90
N LYS A 22 22.28 -20.43 -8.86
CA LYS A 22 23.33 -20.04 -7.90
C LYS A 22 23.85 -18.63 -8.11
N ALA A 23 24.01 -18.18 -9.36
CA ALA A 23 24.42 -16.81 -9.65
C ALA A 23 23.36 -15.81 -9.20
N ILE A 24 22.08 -16.13 -9.40
CA ILE A 24 20.95 -15.34 -8.91
C ILE A 24 20.96 -15.31 -7.38
N GLU A 25 21.13 -16.43 -6.67
CA GLU A 25 21.20 -16.47 -5.20
C GLU A 25 22.33 -15.59 -4.63
N VAL A 26 23.52 -15.66 -5.23
CA VAL A 26 24.69 -14.86 -4.82
C VAL A 26 24.46 -13.36 -5.06
N ILE A 27 23.95 -12.98 -6.24
CA ILE A 27 23.68 -11.57 -6.59
C ILE A 27 22.53 -11.01 -5.75
N THR A 28 21.47 -11.80 -5.54
CA THR A 28 20.30 -11.40 -4.76
C THR A 28 20.52 -11.50 -3.24
N LYS A 29 21.67 -12.03 -2.78
CA LYS A 29 21.98 -12.28 -1.37
C LYS A 29 20.88 -13.10 -0.68
N ASN A 30 20.34 -14.11 -1.34
CA ASN A 30 19.21 -14.91 -0.87
C ASN A 30 17.92 -14.11 -0.58
N LYS A 31 17.77 -12.89 -1.11
CA LYS A 31 16.47 -12.21 -1.06
C LYS A 31 15.48 -13.02 -1.90
N LYS A 32 14.38 -13.44 -1.27
CA LYS A 32 13.28 -14.12 -1.95
C LYS A 32 12.80 -13.24 -3.10
N THR A 33 13.16 -13.60 -4.33
CA THR A 33 12.65 -12.95 -5.53
C THR A 33 11.17 -13.29 -5.62
N MET A 34 10.32 -12.33 -5.25
CA MET A 34 8.87 -12.49 -5.38
C MET A 34 8.50 -12.57 -6.86
N GLY A 35 7.59 -13.48 -7.22
CA GLY A 35 7.02 -13.49 -8.55
C GLY A 35 6.18 -12.24 -8.82
N ILE A 36 5.84 -12.03 -10.09
CA ILE A 36 5.09 -10.84 -10.51
C ILE A 36 3.75 -10.75 -9.78
N ARG A 37 3.07 -11.88 -9.57
CA ARG A 37 1.78 -11.95 -8.87
C ARG A 37 1.92 -11.50 -7.41
N GLU A 38 2.95 -11.97 -6.72
CA GLU A 38 3.22 -11.64 -5.32
C GLU A 38 3.56 -10.16 -5.16
N ILE A 39 4.33 -9.59 -6.09
CA ILE A 39 4.66 -8.16 -6.13
C ILE A 39 3.40 -7.30 -6.29
N VAL A 40 2.51 -7.67 -7.22
CA VAL A 40 1.26 -6.94 -7.45
C VAL A 40 0.37 -7.01 -6.21
N LEU A 41 0.25 -8.19 -5.59
CA LEU A 41 -0.56 -8.35 -4.37
C LEU A 41 0.00 -7.56 -3.19
N GLU A 42 1.32 -7.55 -2.99
CA GLU A 42 1.97 -6.75 -1.95
C GLU A 42 1.74 -5.25 -2.14
N ARG A 43 1.82 -4.75 -3.39
CA ARG A 43 1.53 -3.35 -3.71
C ARG A 43 0.09 -2.99 -3.39
N ALA A 44 -0.87 -3.79 -3.85
CA ALA A 44 -2.29 -3.55 -3.58
C ALA A 44 -2.60 -3.55 -2.07
N LYS A 45 -1.99 -4.46 -1.30
CA LYS A 45 -2.12 -4.46 0.16
C LYS A 45 -1.52 -3.22 0.81
N LYS A 46 -0.38 -2.74 0.32
CA LYS A 46 0.28 -1.55 0.85
C LYS A 46 -0.56 -0.30 0.58
N GLU A 47 -1.00 -0.11 -0.66
CA GLU A 47 -1.88 1.00 -1.05
C GLU A 47 -3.19 0.97 -0.25
N GLY A 48 -3.83 -0.20 -0.13
CA GLY A 48 -5.05 -0.33 0.65
C GLY A 48 -4.88 0.00 2.14
N ARG A 49 -3.71 -0.31 2.73
CA ARG A 49 -3.41 0.09 4.12
C ARG A 49 -3.18 1.60 4.25
N GLU A 50 -2.47 2.21 3.32
CA GLU A 50 -2.21 3.66 3.31
C GLU A 50 -3.52 4.44 3.16
N GLU A 51 -4.36 4.07 2.19
CA GLU A 51 -5.69 4.67 2.03
C GLU A 51 -6.59 4.44 3.25
N GLY A 52 -6.56 3.23 3.81
CA GLY A 52 -7.34 2.87 4.99
C GLY A 52 -6.97 3.71 6.21
N LEU A 53 -5.66 3.95 6.40
CA LEU A 53 -5.15 4.80 7.47
C LEU A 53 -5.59 6.26 7.29
N GLU A 54 -5.47 6.81 6.08
CA GLU A 54 -5.90 8.18 5.79
C GLU A 54 -7.40 8.36 6.01
N LYS A 55 -8.22 7.45 5.46
CA LYS A 55 -9.68 7.44 5.66
C LYS A 55 -10.04 7.29 7.14
N GLY A 56 -9.31 6.44 7.87
CA GLY A 56 -9.50 6.23 9.30
C GLY A 56 -9.23 7.49 10.13
N ILE A 57 -8.09 8.16 9.88
CA ILE A 57 -7.73 9.41 10.55
C ILE A 57 -8.78 10.50 10.28
N LEU A 58 -9.20 10.68 9.02
CA LEU A 58 -10.22 11.66 8.67
C LEU A 58 -11.57 11.36 9.33
N LYS A 59 -11.97 10.08 9.38
CA LYS A 59 -13.20 9.66 10.04
C LYS A 59 -13.14 9.90 11.55
N GLY A 60 -12.02 9.56 12.20
CA GLY A 60 -11.80 9.83 13.63
C GLY A 60 -11.85 11.32 13.95
N LYS A 61 -11.18 12.16 13.15
CA LYS A 61 -11.25 13.63 13.30
C LYS A 61 -12.68 14.15 13.13
N ALA A 62 -13.43 13.64 12.15
CA ALA A 62 -14.84 14.01 11.97
C ALA A 62 -15.71 13.62 13.16
N GLU A 63 -15.47 12.47 13.77
CA GLU A 63 -16.20 11.98 14.95
C GLU A 63 -15.87 12.81 16.20
N VAL A 64 -14.60 13.15 16.41
CA VAL A 64 -14.18 14.07 17.48
C VAL A 64 -14.87 15.43 17.32
N VAL A 65 -14.81 16.03 16.12
CA VAL A 65 -15.50 17.28 15.83
C VAL A 65 -17.01 17.18 16.07
N SER A 66 -17.63 16.07 15.67
CA SER A 66 -19.07 15.85 15.90
C SER A 66 -19.40 15.80 17.38
N ASN A 67 -18.58 15.12 18.19
CA ASN A 67 -18.74 15.07 19.64
C ASN A 67 -18.55 16.46 20.29
N LEU A 68 -17.54 17.23 19.86
CA LEU A 68 -17.29 18.58 20.39
C LEU A 68 -18.45 19.54 20.09
N VAL A 69 -19.02 19.46 18.89
CA VAL A 69 -20.13 20.32 18.49
C VAL A 69 -21.45 19.90 19.16
N LEU A 70 -21.77 18.61 19.22
CA LEU A 70 -23.07 18.13 19.71
C LEU A 70 -23.12 17.98 21.23
N LYS A 71 -22.07 17.43 21.86
CA LYS A 71 -22.06 17.13 23.29
C LYS A 71 -21.55 18.30 24.12
N MET A 72 -20.57 19.03 23.61
CA MET A 72 -19.92 20.13 24.32
C MET A 72 -20.38 21.51 23.85
N CYS A 73 -21.29 21.57 22.86
CA CYS A 73 -21.85 22.81 22.29
C CYS A 73 -20.79 23.85 21.86
N MET A 74 -19.63 23.38 21.40
CA MET A 74 -18.53 24.27 21.01
C MET A 74 -18.80 25.04 19.72
N THR A 75 -18.16 26.21 19.61
CA THR A 75 -18.13 26.99 18.36
C THR A 75 -17.24 26.32 17.32
N ASP A 76 -17.46 26.64 16.04
CA ASP A 76 -16.69 26.04 14.93
C ASP A 76 -15.19 26.32 15.01
N THR A 77 -14.81 27.47 15.58
CA THR A 77 -13.39 27.84 15.79
C THR A 77 -12.77 27.01 16.92
N GLN A 78 -13.43 26.91 18.08
CA GLN A 78 -12.92 26.10 19.20
C GLN A 78 -12.79 24.62 18.84
N ALA A 79 -13.76 24.07 18.11
CA ALA A 79 -13.70 22.68 17.66
C ALA A 79 -12.57 22.47 16.63
N ALA A 80 -12.30 23.46 15.77
CA ALA A 80 -11.19 23.41 14.81
C ALA A 80 -9.83 23.40 15.50
N ASP A 81 -9.67 24.26 16.51
CA ASP A 81 -8.44 24.39 17.30
C ASP A 81 -8.15 23.09 18.08
N ILE A 82 -9.15 22.53 18.78
CA ILE A 82 -8.98 21.32 19.59
C ILE A 82 -8.76 20.06 18.73
N ALA A 83 -9.47 19.94 17.61
CA ALA A 83 -9.35 18.78 16.73
C ALA A 83 -8.20 18.90 15.72
N GLU A 84 -7.43 20.00 15.76
CA GLU A 84 -6.35 20.33 14.83
C GLU A 84 -6.79 20.13 13.36
N VAL A 85 -7.88 20.80 12.99
CA VAL A 85 -8.47 20.80 11.63
C VAL A 85 -8.82 22.21 11.21
N SER A 86 -9.09 22.41 9.92
CA SER A 86 -9.59 23.69 9.44
C SER A 86 -11.04 23.92 9.86
N VAL A 87 -11.42 25.20 10.05
CA VAL A 87 -12.81 25.60 10.31
C VAL A 87 -13.76 25.13 9.19
N ASP A 88 -13.28 25.09 7.94
CA ASP A 88 -14.06 24.59 6.81
C ASP A 88 -14.39 23.09 6.92
N PHE A 89 -13.47 22.31 7.49
CA PHE A 89 -13.73 20.91 7.78
C PHE A 89 -14.83 20.77 8.84
N VAL A 90 -14.78 21.57 9.90
CA VAL A 90 -15.82 21.60 10.95
C VAL A 90 -17.18 21.97 10.36
N LYS A 91 -17.26 23.01 9.53
CA LYS A 91 -18.50 23.38 8.82
C LYS A 91 -19.03 22.25 7.92
N LYS A 92 -18.15 21.53 7.23
CA LYS A 92 -18.53 20.34 6.43
C LYS A 92 -19.15 19.25 7.32
N VAL A 93 -18.53 18.95 8.46
CA VAL A 93 -19.05 17.97 9.42
C VAL A 93 -20.40 18.43 9.99
N ARG A 94 -20.51 19.69 10.42
CA ARG A 94 -21.76 20.27 10.94
C ARG A 94 -22.91 20.19 9.92
N ARG A 95 -22.65 20.41 8.63
CA ARG A 95 -23.67 20.22 7.58
C ARG A 95 -24.11 18.77 7.42
N LYS A 96 -23.19 17.80 7.55
CA LYS A 96 -23.52 16.36 7.50
C LYS A 96 -24.38 15.91 8.68
N LEU A 97 -24.23 16.53 9.86
CA LEU A 97 -25.00 16.23 11.06
C LEU A 97 -26.43 16.78 11.05
N LYS A 98 -26.72 17.80 10.23
CA LYS A 98 -28.07 18.38 10.07
C LYS A 98 -28.96 17.60 9.09
N LYS A 99 -28.43 16.53 8.52
CA LYS A 99 -29.09 15.69 7.51
C LYS A 99 -29.67 14.47 8.20
#